data_AF-A0A7S1XUC5-F1
#
_entry.id   AF-A0A7S1XUC5-F1
#
_cell.length_a   1.000
_cell.length_b   1.000
_cell.length_c   1.000
_cell.angle_alpha   90.00
_cell.angle_beta   90.00
_cell.angle_gamma   90.00
#
_symmetry.space_group_name_H-M   'P 1'
#
loop_
_entity.id
_entity.type
_entity.pdbx_description
1 polymer ?
#
loop_
_entity_poly.entity_id
_entity_poly.type
_entity_poly.pdbx_seq_one_letter_code
_entity_poly.pdbx_strand_id
1 'polypeptide(L)'
;MKAIKQASATGRAVVATIHQPSQAIFEQFDNLLLLRRGGRTAFFGELGHKAENIIRYFQGIPDTPMYMPGTNPAVYMLEVIGAAPLGRATISSDFGLEWNRSSLKMLLDEKMLRAGMTAPGLVPAPEFDDAFAASFNRQVEWCMWRAAVSYFRSPQYNATRLLVAAFVGLLFGLVYFQQSYDTFSEAYSRIALIYMTTLFLGIVCYISAITPFYEERAVFYRE
;
A
#
# COMPACT_ATOMS: atom_id res chain seq x y z
N MET A 1 -15.75 3.66 -5.63
CA MET A 1 -15.90 5.13 -5.71
C MET A 1 -16.97 5.72 -4.80
N LYS A 2 -18.16 5.09 -4.61
CA LYS A 2 -19.21 5.65 -3.71
C LYS A 2 -18.71 6.02 -2.31
N ALA A 3 -17.94 5.13 -1.66
CA ALA A 3 -17.37 5.40 -0.33
C ALA A 3 -16.40 6.59 -0.33
N ILE A 4 -15.56 6.72 -1.36
CA ILE A 4 -14.63 7.84 -1.52
C ILE A 4 -15.40 9.16 -1.70
N LYS A 5 -16.47 9.13 -2.51
CA LYS A 5 -17.33 10.29 -2.71
C LYS A 5 -18.08 10.68 -1.44
N GLN A 6 -18.54 9.70 -0.66
CA GLN A 6 -19.13 9.93 0.67
C GLN A 6 -18.11 10.53 1.64
N ALA A 7 -16.86 10.04 1.65
CA ALA A 7 -15.80 10.62 2.47
C ALA A 7 -15.51 12.07 2.08
N SER A 8 -15.42 12.37 0.78
CA SER A 8 -15.28 13.76 0.29
C SER A 8 -16.45 14.64 0.72
N ALA A 9 -17.69 14.12 0.64
CA ALA A 9 -18.90 14.84 1.06
C ALA A 9 -18.93 15.21 2.56
N THR A 10 -18.09 14.60 3.40
CA THR A 10 -17.93 15.00 4.81
C THR A 10 -16.98 16.18 5.01
N GLY A 11 -16.50 16.82 3.95
CA GLY A 11 -15.53 17.93 4.00
C GLY A 11 -14.07 17.47 4.08
N ARG A 12 -13.78 16.19 3.84
CA ARG A 12 -12.42 15.66 3.84
C ARG A 12 -11.80 15.80 2.44
N ALA A 13 -10.56 16.29 2.38
CA ALA A 13 -9.78 16.26 1.15
C ALA A 13 -9.42 14.81 0.79
N VAL A 14 -9.72 14.40 -0.43
CA VAL A 14 -9.35 13.09 -0.96
C VAL A 14 -8.40 13.29 -2.13
N VAL A 15 -7.21 12.72 -2.03
CA VAL A 15 -6.25 12.64 -3.13
C VAL A 15 -6.03 11.16 -3.46
N ALA A 16 -6.14 10.82 -4.74
CA ALA A 16 -5.93 9.45 -5.20
C ALA A 16 -5.15 9.46 -6.52
N THR A 17 -4.31 8.45 -6.70
CA THR A 17 -3.71 8.13 -8.00
C THR A 17 -4.50 6.99 -8.62
N ILE A 18 -4.85 7.13 -9.90
CA ILE A 18 -5.59 6.08 -10.61
C ILE A 18 -4.89 5.77 -11.91
N HIS A 19 -4.69 4.48 -12.14
CA HIS A 19 -4.22 3.97 -13.40
C HIS A 19 -5.41 3.72 -14.33
N GLN A 20 -5.48 4.44 -15.45
CA GLN A 20 -6.43 4.22 -16.54
C GLN A 20 -7.90 4.01 -16.09
N PRO A 21 -8.55 5.02 -15.48
CA PRO A 21 -9.92 4.89 -15.02
C PRO A 21 -10.89 4.67 -16.19
N SER A 22 -11.95 3.91 -15.93
CA SER A 22 -13.13 3.93 -16.80
C SER A 22 -13.76 5.33 -16.80
N GLN A 23 -14.44 5.71 -17.88
CA GLN A 23 -15.08 7.02 -18.00
C GLN A 23 -16.01 7.32 -16.80
N ALA A 24 -16.82 6.33 -16.40
CA ALA A 24 -17.72 6.47 -15.26
C ALA A 24 -17.01 6.74 -13.92
N ILE A 25 -15.77 6.28 -13.75
CA ILE A 25 -14.94 6.58 -12.56
C ILE A 25 -14.26 7.94 -12.72
N PHE A 26 -13.74 8.22 -13.90
CA PHE A 26 -13.04 9.47 -14.20
C PHE A 26 -13.93 10.69 -13.97
N GLU A 27 -15.19 10.64 -14.43
CA GLU A 27 -16.18 11.70 -14.24
C GLU A 27 -16.67 11.87 -12.79
N GLN A 28 -16.25 11.01 -11.85
CA GLN A 28 -16.58 11.17 -10.43
C GLN A 28 -15.60 12.07 -9.68
N PHE A 29 -14.48 12.46 -10.29
CA PHE A 29 -13.49 13.35 -9.68
C PHE A 29 -13.82 14.82 -9.95
N ASP A 30 -13.62 15.65 -8.93
CA ASP A 30 -13.81 17.10 -9.05
C ASP A 30 -12.64 17.73 -9.81
N ASN A 31 -11.42 17.37 -9.44
CA ASN A 31 -10.17 17.88 -10.00
C ASN A 31 -9.27 16.74 -10.50
N LEU A 32 -8.46 17.03 -11.53
CA LEU A 32 -7.41 16.14 -12.02
C LEU A 32 -6.07 16.84 -11.97
N LEU A 33 -5.06 16.16 -11.42
CA LEU A 33 -3.64 16.44 -11.64
C LEU A 33 -3.07 15.41 -12.60
N LEU A 34 -2.76 15.83 -13.83
CA LEU A 34 -2.12 14.99 -14.83
C LEU A 34 -0.62 15.26 -14.85
N LEU A 35 0.16 14.24 -14.55
CA LEU A 35 1.62 14.27 -14.60
C LEU A 35 2.11 13.53 -15.85
N ARG A 36 3.19 14.04 -16.44
CA ARG A 36 3.94 13.35 -17.49
C ARG A 36 5.30 12.87 -16.99
N ARG A 37 6.02 12.14 -17.85
CA ARG A 37 7.38 11.67 -17.56
C ARG A 37 8.28 12.81 -17.09
N GLY A 38 9.06 12.54 -16.04
CA GLY A 38 9.91 13.54 -15.39
C GLY A 38 9.20 14.39 -14.33
N GLY A 39 8.00 13.99 -13.88
CA GLY A 39 7.29 14.64 -12.78
C GLY A 39 6.74 16.03 -13.11
N ARG A 40 6.67 16.39 -14.40
CA ARG A 40 6.13 17.68 -14.84
C ARG A 40 4.60 17.60 -14.94
N THR A 41 3.93 18.67 -14.54
CA THR A 41 2.48 18.82 -14.70
C THR A 41 2.14 19.08 -16.16
N ALA A 42 1.23 18.29 -16.73
CA ALA A 42 0.65 18.53 -18.05
C ALA A 42 -0.72 19.23 -17.97
N PHE A 43 -1.47 19.00 -16.88
CA PHE A 43 -2.74 19.65 -16.62
C PHE A 43 -3.05 19.61 -15.13
N PHE A 44 -3.60 20.68 -14.56
CA PHE A 44 -4.23 20.67 -13.25
C PHE A 44 -5.50 21.52 -13.24
N GLY A 45 -6.62 20.95 -12.80
CA GLY A 45 -7.85 21.71 -12.64
C GLY A 45 -9.10 20.86 -12.58
N GLU A 46 -10.25 21.54 -12.54
CA GLU A 46 -11.55 20.89 -12.50
C GLU A 46 -11.83 20.15 -13.81
N LEU A 47 -12.34 18.92 -13.71
CA LEU A 47 -12.68 18.14 -14.91
C LEU A 47 -13.87 18.75 -15.68
N GLY A 48 -14.84 19.30 -14.97
CA GLY A 48 -16.10 19.77 -15.55
C GLY A 48 -17.01 18.63 -16.00
N HIS A 49 -18.15 18.96 -16.60
CA HIS A 49 -19.10 17.95 -17.05
C HIS A 49 -18.51 17.15 -18.21
N LYS A 50 -18.49 15.82 -18.09
CA LYS A 50 -17.89 14.89 -19.08
C LYS A 50 -16.42 15.24 -19.44
N ALA A 51 -15.67 15.75 -18.46
CA ALA A 51 -14.26 16.12 -18.62
C ALA A 51 -14.00 17.18 -19.72
N GLU A 52 -14.96 18.08 -19.96
CA GLU A 52 -14.84 19.08 -21.03
C GLU A 52 -13.64 20.02 -20.87
N ASN A 53 -13.24 20.34 -19.63
CA ASN A 53 -12.19 21.33 -19.38
C ASN A 53 -10.81 20.85 -19.84
N ILE A 54 -10.49 19.59 -19.56
CA ILE A 54 -9.22 18.99 -19.99
C ILE A 54 -9.21 18.77 -21.51
N ILE A 55 -10.35 18.40 -22.10
CA ILE A 55 -10.48 18.25 -23.55
C ILE A 55 -10.23 19.59 -24.24
N ARG A 56 -10.92 20.66 -23.80
CA ARG A 56 -10.73 22.02 -24.33
C ARG A 56 -9.30 22.52 -24.13
N TYR A 57 -8.70 22.23 -22.97
CA TYR A 57 -7.32 22.61 -22.68
C TYR A 57 -6.35 22.01 -23.70
N PHE A 58 -6.41 20.69 -23.92
CA PHE A 58 -5.51 20.05 -24.89
C PHE A 58 -5.79 20.50 -26.31
N GLN A 59 -7.06 20.60 -26.73
CA GLN A 59 -7.42 21.08 -28.08
C GLN A 59 -6.95 22.51 -28.38
N GLY A 60 -6.70 23.33 -27.34
CA GLY A 60 -6.14 24.67 -27.48
C GLY A 60 -4.62 24.69 -27.72
N ILE A 61 -3.93 23.57 -27.53
CA ILE A 61 -2.48 23.46 -27.72
C ILE A 61 -2.21 22.99 -29.16
N PRO A 62 -1.29 23.66 -29.91
CA PRO A 62 -0.90 23.22 -31.24
C PRO A 62 -0.40 21.77 -31.28
N ASP A 63 -0.66 21.09 -32.40
CA ASP A 63 -0.22 19.72 -32.68
C ASP A 63 -0.82 18.63 -31.76
N THR A 64 -1.90 18.95 -31.03
CA THR A 64 -2.64 17.96 -30.25
C THR A 64 -3.69 17.22 -31.10
N PRO A 65 -3.84 15.90 -30.93
CA PRO A 65 -4.91 15.15 -31.57
C PRO A 65 -6.30 15.69 -31.21
N MET A 66 -7.20 15.75 -32.18
CA MET A 66 -8.59 16.13 -31.94
C MET A 66 -9.30 15.04 -31.12
N TYR A 67 -10.03 15.45 -30.08
CA TYR A 67 -10.88 14.55 -29.32
C TYR A 67 -12.03 14.01 -30.19
N MET A 68 -12.15 12.69 -30.26
CA MET A 68 -13.25 12.01 -30.95
C MET A 68 -14.43 11.78 -30.00
N PRO A 69 -15.66 12.19 -30.37
CA PRO A 69 -16.85 11.91 -29.58
C PRO A 69 -17.00 10.40 -29.34
N GLY A 70 -17.18 10.01 -28.07
CA GLY A 70 -17.32 8.60 -27.67
C GLY A 70 -16.03 7.94 -27.18
N THR A 71 -14.88 8.60 -27.34
CA THR A 71 -13.62 8.14 -26.72
C THR A 71 -13.62 8.46 -25.23
N ASN A 72 -13.12 7.56 -24.40
CA ASN A 72 -12.95 7.83 -22.97
C ASN A 72 -11.94 8.99 -22.77
N PRO A 73 -12.32 10.11 -22.14
CA PRO A 73 -11.42 11.24 -21.91
C PRO A 73 -10.12 10.87 -21.17
N ALA A 74 -10.18 9.87 -20.28
CA ALA A 74 -9.01 9.38 -19.55
C ALA A 74 -8.00 8.66 -20.46
N VAL A 75 -8.46 8.04 -21.55
CA VAL A 75 -7.58 7.42 -22.56
C VAL A 75 -7.00 8.51 -23.45
N TYR A 76 -7.85 9.42 -23.92
CA TYR A 76 -7.44 10.55 -24.76
C TYR A 76 -6.32 11.37 -24.10
N MET A 77 -6.46 11.77 -22.84
CA MET A 77 -5.43 12.57 -22.16
C MET A 77 -4.09 11.83 -22.05
N LEU A 78 -4.10 10.50 -21.87
CA LEU A 78 -2.89 9.68 -21.79
C LEU A 78 -2.23 9.52 -23.17
N GLU A 79 -3.04 9.42 -24.23
CA GLU A 79 -2.55 9.44 -25.61
C GLU A 79 -1.88 10.77 -25.95
N VAL A 80 -2.51 11.89 -25.60
CA VAL A 80 -1.98 13.24 -25.83
C VAL A 80 -0.63 13.44 -25.15
N ILE A 81 -0.44 12.98 -23.91
CA ILE A 81 0.85 13.14 -23.22
C ILE A 81 1.88 12.05 -23.57
N GLY A 82 1.57 11.16 -24.52
CA GLY A 82 2.46 10.06 -24.93
C GLY A 82 2.63 8.95 -23.89
N ALA A 83 1.69 8.83 -22.95
CA ALA A 83 1.67 7.79 -21.90
C ALA A 83 0.75 6.61 -22.24
N ALA A 84 0.15 6.59 -23.44
CA ALA A 84 -0.71 5.49 -23.86
C ALA A 84 0.08 4.21 -24.21
N PRO A 85 -0.48 3.01 -23.92
CA PRO A 85 0.20 1.72 -24.17
C PRO A 85 0.61 1.49 -25.64
N LEU A 86 -0.07 2.14 -26.58
CA LEU A 86 0.12 1.94 -28.02
C LEU A 86 1.09 2.95 -28.69
N GLY A 87 1.77 3.81 -27.92
CA GLY A 87 2.93 4.56 -28.40
C GLY A 87 2.71 5.43 -29.65
N ARG A 88 1.50 5.96 -29.87
CA ARG A 88 1.11 6.64 -31.12
C ARG A 88 1.28 8.16 -31.16
N ALA A 89 1.91 8.77 -30.16
CA ALA A 89 2.08 10.22 -30.13
C ALA A 89 3.51 10.63 -30.47
N THR A 90 3.76 10.97 -31.74
CA THR A 90 4.88 11.81 -32.16
C THR A 90 4.59 13.27 -31.82
N ILE A 91 4.24 13.56 -30.55
CA ILE A 91 3.87 14.91 -30.14
C ILE A 91 5.15 15.63 -29.70
N SER A 92 5.53 16.64 -30.48
CA SER A 92 6.73 17.47 -30.28
C SER A 92 6.59 18.43 -29.08
N SER A 93 5.35 18.76 -28.72
CA SER A 93 5.04 19.80 -27.74
C SER A 93 5.42 19.41 -26.32
N ASP A 94 6.21 20.26 -25.66
CA ASP A 94 6.51 20.09 -24.23
C ASP A 94 5.29 20.52 -23.39
N PHE A 95 4.36 19.59 -23.12
CA PHE A 95 3.19 19.85 -22.27
C PHE A 95 3.50 20.40 -20.87
N GLY A 96 4.70 20.16 -20.33
CA GLY A 96 5.11 20.78 -19.06
C GLY A 96 5.36 22.27 -19.20
N LEU A 97 5.97 22.68 -20.32
CA LEU A 97 6.18 24.07 -20.67
C LEU A 97 4.86 24.76 -21.05
N GLU A 98 4.01 24.09 -21.83
CA GLU A 98 2.68 24.61 -22.19
C GLU A 98 1.79 24.82 -20.97
N TRP A 99 1.82 23.88 -20.01
CA TRP A 99 1.16 24.07 -18.72
C TRP A 99 1.67 25.31 -18.00
N ASN A 100 2.99 25.49 -17.89
CA ASN A 100 3.57 26.64 -17.19
C ASN A 100 3.24 28.00 -17.83
N ARG A 101 2.98 28.03 -19.14
CA ARG A 101 2.57 29.24 -19.88
C ARG A 101 1.05 29.44 -19.93
N SER A 102 0.28 28.45 -19.49
CA SER A 102 -1.16 28.49 -19.60
C SER A 102 -1.81 29.49 -18.64
N SER A 103 -2.96 30.04 -19.04
CA SER A 103 -3.79 30.87 -18.17
C SER A 103 -4.29 30.11 -16.94
N LEU A 104 -4.50 28.79 -17.04
CA LEU A 104 -4.87 27.92 -15.91
C LEU A 104 -3.79 27.90 -14.83
N LYS A 105 -2.50 27.85 -15.21
CA LYS A 105 -1.39 27.94 -14.27
C LYS A 105 -1.33 29.30 -13.60
N MET A 106 -1.49 30.39 -14.35
CA MET A 106 -1.52 31.74 -13.78
C MET A 106 -2.66 31.89 -12.75
N LEU A 107 -3.85 31.39 -13.08
CA LEU A 107 -5.00 31.43 -12.19
C LEU A 107 -4.82 30.52 -10.96
N LEU A 108 -4.16 29.37 -11.11
CA LEU A 108 -3.77 28.52 -9.99
C LEU A 108 -2.79 29.26 -9.06
N ASP A 109 -1.77 29.91 -9.61
CA ASP A 109 -0.78 30.65 -8.84
C ASP A 109 -1.43 31.81 -8.07
N GLU A 110 -2.34 32.54 -8.71
CA GLU A 110 -3.15 33.57 -8.04
C GLU A 110 -4.00 32.97 -6.90
N LYS A 111 -4.66 31.83 -7.14
CA LYS A 111 -5.43 31.12 -6.11
C LYS A 111 -4.54 30.69 -4.94
N MET A 112 -3.32 30.22 -5.20
CA MET A 112 -2.37 29.81 -4.16
C MET A 112 -1.90 30.97 -3.29
N LEU A 113 -1.89 32.20 -3.81
CA LEU A 113 -1.54 33.41 -3.05
C LEU A 113 -2.68 33.89 -2.12
N ARG A 114 -3.90 33.36 -2.25
CA ARG A 114 -5.03 33.74 -1.39
C ARG A 114 -4.82 33.22 0.04
N ALA A 115 -5.11 34.08 1.02
CA ALA A 115 -5.01 33.74 2.44
C ALA A 115 -5.88 32.49 2.77
N GLY A 116 -5.30 31.54 3.51
CA GLY A 116 -5.94 30.27 3.87
C GLY A 116 -5.79 29.11 2.89
N MET A 117 -5.14 29.33 1.73
CA MET A 117 -4.80 28.24 0.80
C MET A 117 -3.39 27.68 1.08
N THR A 118 -2.40 28.56 1.25
CA THR A 118 -0.99 28.20 1.52
C THR A 118 -0.45 28.80 2.82
N ALA A 119 -1.16 29.79 3.38
CA ALA A 119 -0.97 30.31 4.73
C ALA A 119 -2.05 29.71 5.65
N PRO A 120 -1.83 29.63 6.98
CA PRO A 120 -2.85 29.20 7.92
C PRO A 120 -4.15 29.95 7.65
N GLY A 121 -5.26 29.23 7.48
CA GLY A 121 -6.57 29.82 7.26
C GLY A 121 -7.05 30.62 8.47
N LEU A 122 -8.25 31.19 8.36
CA LEU A 122 -8.97 31.76 9.51
C LEU A 122 -9.23 30.74 10.61
N VAL A 123 -9.22 29.44 10.26
CA VAL A 123 -9.30 28.31 11.19
C VAL A 123 -7.92 27.65 11.23
N PRO A 124 -7.26 27.58 12.40
CA PRO A 124 -5.99 26.87 12.53
C PRO A 124 -6.16 25.39 12.20
N ALA A 125 -5.16 24.81 11.54
CA ALA A 125 -5.12 23.37 11.30
C ALA A 125 -5.13 22.65 12.66
N PRO A 126 -5.73 21.44 12.76
CA PRO A 126 -5.61 20.65 13.97
C PRO A 126 -4.13 20.35 14.22
N GLU A 127 -3.60 20.87 15.33
CA GLU A 127 -2.28 20.49 15.82
C GLU A 127 -2.43 19.22 16.65
N PHE A 128 -1.53 18.27 16.43
CA PHE A 128 -1.47 17.03 17.19
C PHE A 128 -0.21 17.08 18.04
N ASP A 129 -0.37 17.03 19.36
CA ASP A 129 0.74 17.08 20.31
C ASP A 129 1.64 15.83 20.21
N ASP A 130 1.03 14.69 19.86
CA ASP A 130 1.68 13.40 19.79
C ASP A 130 1.84 12.90 18.34
N ALA A 131 2.97 12.28 18.05
CA ALA A 131 3.22 11.61 16.77
C ALA A 131 2.29 10.39 16.53
N PHE A 132 1.69 9.84 17.60
CA PHE A 132 0.82 8.68 17.55
C PHE A 132 -0.52 8.94 18.23
N ALA A 133 -1.60 8.37 17.69
CA ALA A 133 -2.94 8.51 18.27
C ALA A 133 -3.14 7.79 19.63
N ALA A 134 -2.20 6.96 20.06
CA ALA A 134 -2.29 6.19 21.30
C ALA A 134 -0.91 6.03 21.98
N SER A 135 -0.90 5.91 23.30
CA SER A 135 0.31 5.65 24.10
C SER A 135 0.99 4.32 23.72
N PHE A 136 2.31 4.25 23.86
CA PHE A 136 3.11 3.05 23.57
C PHE A 136 2.56 1.76 24.21
N ASN A 137 2.24 1.77 25.51
CA ASN A 137 1.75 0.58 26.21
C ASN A 137 0.45 0.04 25.61
N ARG A 138 -0.42 0.94 25.16
CA ARG A 138 -1.67 0.57 24.50
C ARG A 138 -1.40 -0.04 23.13
N GLN A 139 -0.47 0.52 22.35
CA GLN A 139 -0.06 -0.07 21.07
C GLN A 139 0.49 -1.49 21.28
N VAL A 140 1.36 -1.70 22.28
CA VAL A 140 1.91 -3.02 22.61
C VAL A 140 0.81 -4.00 23.01
N GLU A 141 -0.10 -3.60 23.89
CA GLU A 141 -1.24 -4.42 24.33
C GLU A 141 -2.08 -4.91 23.14
N TRP A 142 -2.46 -3.99 22.24
CA TRP A 142 -3.27 -4.32 21.07
C TRP A 142 -2.51 -5.17 20.04
N CYS A 143 -1.22 -4.90 19.83
CA CYS A 143 -0.38 -5.72 18.97
C CYS A 143 -0.23 -7.15 19.52
N MET A 144 -0.02 -7.31 20.83
CA MET A 144 0.06 -8.62 21.48
C MET A 144 -1.27 -9.37 21.43
N TRP A 145 -2.39 -8.67 21.68
CA TRP A 145 -3.72 -9.26 21.56
C TRP A 145 -4.00 -9.72 20.11
N ARG A 146 -3.70 -8.88 19.12
CA ARG A 146 -3.84 -9.24 17.70
C ARG A 146 -2.98 -10.44 17.33
N ALA A 147 -1.72 -10.47 17.78
CA ALA A 147 -0.82 -11.59 17.55
C ALA A 147 -1.34 -12.88 18.18
N ALA A 148 -1.86 -12.82 19.41
CA ALA A 148 -2.47 -13.98 20.07
C ALA A 148 -3.71 -14.48 19.30
N VAL A 149 -4.60 -13.59 18.88
CA VAL A 149 -5.78 -13.95 18.09
C VAL A 149 -5.39 -14.57 16.75
N SER A 150 -4.41 -14.00 16.03
CA SER A 150 -3.89 -14.56 14.77
C SER A 150 -3.30 -15.95 14.98
N TYR A 151 -2.53 -16.14 16.05
CA TYR A 151 -1.96 -17.42 16.45
C TYR A 151 -3.04 -18.48 16.70
N PHE A 152 -4.06 -18.17 17.51
CA PHE A 152 -5.12 -19.14 17.83
C PHE A 152 -6.07 -19.41 16.65
N ARG A 153 -6.21 -18.46 15.71
CA ARG A 153 -6.97 -18.64 14.46
C ARG A 153 -6.21 -19.38 13.37
N SER A 154 -4.99 -19.82 13.65
CA SER A 154 -4.17 -20.64 12.74
C SER A 154 -4.12 -22.11 13.20
N PRO A 155 -5.25 -22.86 13.17
CA PRO A 155 -5.32 -24.21 13.73
C PRO A 155 -4.40 -25.18 13.00
N GLN A 156 -4.21 -25.02 11.68
CA GLN A 156 -3.30 -25.86 10.90
C GLN A 156 -1.85 -25.72 11.36
N TYR A 157 -1.40 -24.48 11.61
CA TYR A 157 -0.05 -24.21 12.11
C TYR A 157 0.17 -24.86 13.48
N ASN A 158 -0.75 -24.62 14.42
CA ASN A 158 -0.66 -25.15 15.77
C ASN A 158 -0.75 -26.69 15.81
N ALA A 159 -1.69 -27.27 15.07
CA ALA A 159 -1.87 -28.72 14.99
C ALA A 159 -0.63 -29.40 14.38
N THR A 160 -0.07 -28.85 13.30
CA THR A 160 1.14 -29.40 12.67
C THR A 160 2.31 -29.39 13.65
N ARG A 161 2.54 -28.28 14.38
CA ARG A 161 3.58 -28.20 15.42
C ARG A 161 3.39 -29.24 16.53
N LEU A 162 2.16 -29.40 17.01
CA LEU A 162 1.85 -30.38 18.07
C LEU A 162 2.06 -31.82 17.59
N LEU A 163 1.62 -32.15 16.37
CA LEU A 163 1.82 -33.48 15.78
C LEU A 163 3.29 -33.80 15.57
N VAL A 164 4.09 -32.85 15.05
CA VAL A 164 5.53 -33.05 14.87
C VAL A 164 6.22 -33.22 16.22
N ALA A 165 5.88 -32.40 17.22
CA ALA A 165 6.44 -32.54 18.56
C ALA A 165 6.11 -33.91 19.19
N ALA A 166 4.87 -34.38 19.05
CA ALA A 166 4.45 -35.70 19.51
C ALA A 166 5.19 -36.83 18.78
N PHE A 167 5.33 -36.72 17.45
CA PHE A 167 6.07 -37.70 16.65
C PHE A 167 7.55 -37.77 17.04
N VAL A 168 8.22 -36.62 17.20
CA VAL A 168 9.62 -36.55 17.64
C VAL A 168 9.78 -37.16 19.04
N GLY A 169 8.89 -36.82 19.96
CA GLY A 169 8.89 -37.39 21.31
C GLY A 169 8.71 -38.91 21.31
N LEU A 170 7.78 -39.44 20.50
CA LEU A 170 7.58 -40.88 20.35
C LEU A 170 8.79 -41.57 19.73
N LEU A 171 9.37 -41.00 18.67
CA LEU A 171 10.55 -41.55 18.00
C LEU A 171 11.71 -41.70 18.98
N PHE A 172 12.11 -40.62 19.65
CA PHE A 172 13.20 -40.65 20.63
C PHE A 172 12.86 -41.52 21.84
N GLY A 173 11.61 -41.51 22.31
CA GLY A 173 11.15 -42.36 23.40
C GLY A 173 11.22 -43.86 23.08
N LEU A 174 10.98 -44.26 21.82
CA LEU A 174 11.07 -45.65 21.37
C LEU A 174 12.53 -46.09 21.15
N VAL A 175 13.35 -45.24 20.52
CA VAL A 175 14.76 -45.56 20.25
C VAL A 175 15.55 -45.81 21.54
N TYR A 176 15.23 -45.07 22.60
CA TYR A 176 15.91 -45.15 23.89
C TYR A 176 15.02 -45.80 24.98
N PHE A 177 14.02 -46.59 24.56
CA PHE A 177 13.08 -47.22 25.48
C PHE A 177 13.80 -48.14 26.47
N GLN A 178 13.54 -47.96 27.77
CA GLN A 178 14.09 -48.78 28.86
C GLN A 178 15.62 -48.94 28.86
N GLN A 179 16.37 -47.95 28.39
CA GLN A 179 17.84 -48.01 28.44
C GLN A 179 18.36 -48.14 29.90
N SER A 180 19.38 -48.97 30.15
CA SER A 180 20.01 -49.10 31.47
C SER A 180 20.84 -47.86 31.86
N TYR A 181 21.38 -47.83 33.08
CA TYR A 181 22.20 -46.73 33.63
C TYR A 181 23.50 -47.23 34.28
N ASP A 182 23.84 -48.50 34.08
CA ASP A 182 24.83 -49.18 34.90
C ASP A 182 26.25 -48.87 34.43
N THR A 183 26.39 -48.41 33.18
CA THR A 183 27.68 -48.06 32.58
C THR A 183 27.78 -46.56 32.26
N PHE A 184 29.01 -46.05 32.27
CA PHE A 184 29.31 -44.68 31.84
C PHE A 184 28.81 -44.39 30.41
N SER A 185 28.91 -45.37 29.51
CA SER A 185 28.43 -45.25 28.13
C SER A 185 26.92 -45.07 28.03
N GLU A 186 26.15 -45.75 28.88
CA GLU A 186 24.69 -45.62 28.95
C GLU A 186 24.26 -44.27 29.52
N ALA A 187 24.93 -43.80 30.59
CA ALA A 187 24.68 -42.46 31.14
C ALA A 187 24.98 -41.35 30.11
N TYR A 188 26.11 -41.46 29.39
CA TYR A 188 26.47 -40.53 28.32
C TYR A 188 25.43 -40.52 27.18
N SER A 189 24.95 -41.69 26.78
CA SER A 189 23.93 -41.84 25.73
C SER A 189 22.61 -41.14 26.08
N ARG A 190 22.23 -41.10 27.37
CA ARG A 190 21.02 -40.39 27.83
C ARG A 190 21.19 -38.87 27.85
N ILE A 191 22.38 -38.39 28.22
CA ILE A 191 22.69 -36.95 28.09
C ILE A 191 22.62 -36.55 26.62
N ALA A 192 23.17 -37.38 25.72
CA ALA A 192 23.06 -37.18 24.28
C ALA A 192 21.60 -37.19 23.80
N LEU A 193 20.74 -38.08 24.31
CA LEU A 193 19.31 -38.09 24.01
C LEU A 193 18.62 -36.77 24.36
N ILE A 194 18.82 -36.26 25.58
CA ILE A 194 18.23 -34.99 26.03
C ILE A 194 18.70 -33.84 25.14
N TYR A 195 20.00 -33.81 24.86
CA TYR A 195 20.60 -32.81 23.99
C TYR A 195 20.00 -32.85 22.56
N MET A 196 19.99 -34.03 21.93
CA MET A 196 19.51 -34.20 20.56
C MET A 196 18.02 -33.93 20.43
N THR A 197 17.20 -34.37 21.39
CA THR A 197 15.75 -34.11 21.38
C THR A 197 15.46 -32.62 21.51
N THR A 198 16.14 -31.93 22.42
CA THR A 198 15.98 -30.48 22.64
C THR A 198 16.43 -29.69 21.42
N LEU A 199 17.59 -30.05 20.84
CA LEU A 199 18.12 -29.41 19.64
C LEU A 199 17.19 -29.60 18.44
N PHE A 200 16.72 -30.83 18.21
CA PHE A 200 15.82 -31.14 17.10
C PHE A 200 14.49 -30.39 17.23
N LEU A 201 13.89 -30.38 18.42
CA LEU A 201 12.65 -29.63 18.67
C LEU A 201 12.86 -28.12 18.48
N GLY A 202 13.98 -27.58 18.95
CA GLY A 202 14.34 -26.18 18.77
C GLY A 202 14.45 -25.78 17.29
N ILE A 203 15.16 -26.59 16.48
CA ILE A 203 15.29 -26.35 15.04
C ILE A 203 13.94 -26.42 14.34
N VAL A 204 13.12 -27.43 14.64
CA VAL A 204 11.76 -27.56 14.06
C VAL A 204 10.89 -26.36 14.40
N CYS A 205 10.87 -25.93 15.67
CA CYS A 205 10.15 -24.75 16.11
C CYS A 205 10.62 -23.50 15.38
N TYR A 206 11.94 -23.29 15.28
CA TYR A 206 12.53 -22.16 14.56
C TYR A 206 12.10 -22.13 13.08
N ILE A 207 12.32 -23.22 12.35
CA ILE A 207 11.96 -23.31 10.92
C ILE A 207 10.47 -23.07 10.72
N SER A 208 9.62 -23.64 11.58
CA SER A 208 8.17 -23.46 11.50
C SER A 208 7.73 -22.01 11.75
N ALA A 209 8.49 -21.22 12.52
CA ALA A 209 8.15 -19.83 12.84
C ALA A 209 8.55 -18.83 11.74
N ILE A 210 9.45 -19.20 10.82
CA ILE A 210 9.94 -18.31 9.76
C ILE A 210 8.80 -17.88 8.83
N THR A 211 7.99 -18.82 8.35
CA THR A 211 6.94 -18.51 7.36
C THR A 211 5.87 -17.57 7.92
N PRO A 212 5.26 -17.83 9.10
CA PRO A 212 4.29 -16.90 9.69
C PRO A 212 4.89 -15.52 9.95
N PHE A 213 6.14 -15.45 10.41
CA PHE A 213 6.80 -14.16 10.65
C PHE A 213 7.04 -13.37 9.35
N TYR A 214 7.37 -14.06 8.26
CA TYR A 214 7.57 -13.44 6.96
C TYR A 214 6.26 -12.86 6.39
N GLU A 215 5.13 -13.55 6.59
CA GLU A 215 3.81 -13.07 6.17
C GLU A 215 3.40 -11.78 6.91
N GLU A 216 3.67 -11.70 8.22
CA GLU A 216 3.39 -10.50 9.03
C GLU A 216 4.27 -9.30 8.67
N ARG A 217 5.43 -9.51 8.04
CA ARG A 217 6.34 -8.42 7.62
C ARG A 217 5.67 -7.44 6.66
N ALA A 218 4.82 -7.93 5.75
CA ALA A 218 4.09 -7.06 4.82
C ALA A 218 3.07 -6.17 5.53
N VAL A 219 2.44 -6.69 6.60
CA VAL A 219 1.51 -5.93 7.44
C VAL A 219 2.27 -4.86 8.22
N PHE A 220 3.42 -5.22 8.81
CA PHE A 220 4.28 -4.29 9.55
C PHE A 220 4.81 -3.12 8.70
N TYR A 221 5.13 -3.33 7.42
CA TYR A 221 5.55 -2.21 6.57
C TYR A 221 4.40 -1.31 6.10
N ARG A 222 3.18 -1.83 6.10
CA ARG A 222 1.99 -1.10 5.65
C ARG A 222 1.42 -0.21 6.76
N GLU A 223 1.51 -0.67 8.01
CA GLU A 223 0.94 -0.04 9.20
C GLU A 223 1.99 0.75 9.99
#